data_AF-A0A9N8E0L3-F1
#
_entry.id   AF-A0A9N8E0L3-F1
#
_cell.length_a   1.000
_cell.length_b   1.000
_cell.length_c   1.000
_cell.angle_alpha   90.00
_cell.angle_beta   90.00
_cell.angle_gamma   90.00
#
_symmetry.space_group_name_H-M   'P 1'
#
loop_
_entity.id
_entity.type
_entity.pdbx_description
1 polymer ?
#
loop_
_entity_poly.entity_id
_entity_poly.type
_entity_poly.pdbx_seq_one_letter_code
_entity_poly.pdbx_strand_id
1 'polypeptide(L)'
;MTENTKNGDNSKLHNKRSTARIMKSLDSTHRALNTMAILAFLLLLFLFYWYWTSDEFVTPAKIAEWSSHKTIVITGANSVVSFGVLVHLLRANTAEHIIMACRSDTKCQATLAQVQQHLGVTETTTSKVKVSLVSLDLTSRASIEQCAKSIIATAATTQQQQSSISKLSKNMILVWNANDSVHDPIMVNGMGHLYLTHLLYPQLQRVVVAASIVGGVPWDVLQPWEQSSYPSWFQLPAQYGTSKRTMLFLAQQLLLLQQSQSSQPQLQVVATQAGLTCDETEACHAISMTPIEGAHSHLRAMLDPDLQPGAYLGHRWILWGKTIIAGTLESSWYHMHLSGETRQQLWAWSLKELGIQEFGNNPSASTTTK
;
A
#
# COMPACT_ATOMS: atom_id res chain seq x y z
N MET A 1 83.56 -25.32 -60.07
CA MET A 1 82.16 -25.07 -60.50
C MET A 1 81.26 -25.61 -59.39
N THR A 2 81.08 -24.89 -58.28
CA THR A 2 80.04 -23.88 -58.00
C THR A 2 78.62 -24.43 -58.12
N GLU A 3 78.10 -25.04 -57.05
CA GLU A 3 76.69 -24.92 -56.65
C GLU A 3 76.43 -25.56 -55.28
N ASN A 4 75.38 -25.09 -54.61
CA ASN A 4 74.76 -25.60 -53.37
C ASN A 4 75.30 -25.15 -52.00
N THR A 5 75.16 -23.85 -51.70
CA THR A 5 75.02 -23.35 -50.33
C THR A 5 74.00 -22.20 -50.23
N LYS A 6 72.73 -22.41 -50.62
CA LYS A 6 71.63 -21.45 -50.32
C LYS A 6 70.28 -22.16 -50.14
N ASN A 7 70.10 -22.90 -49.04
CA ASN A 7 68.74 -23.37 -48.68
C ASN A 7 68.45 -23.45 -47.16
N GLY A 8 69.32 -22.90 -46.30
CA GLY A 8 69.20 -23.03 -44.84
C GLY A 8 68.36 -21.97 -44.11
N ASP A 9 67.95 -20.88 -44.74
CA ASP A 9 67.48 -19.68 -43.99
C ASP A 9 66.00 -19.31 -44.19
N ASN A 10 65.31 -19.91 -45.18
CA ASN A 10 63.90 -19.60 -45.44
C ASN A 10 62.92 -20.28 -44.45
N SER A 11 63.29 -21.38 -43.80
CA SER A 11 62.40 -22.09 -42.86
C SER A 11 62.24 -21.34 -41.53
N LYS A 12 63.29 -20.66 -41.05
CA LYS A 12 63.25 -19.86 -39.81
C LYS A 12 62.41 -18.58 -39.97
N LEU A 13 62.43 -17.95 -41.14
CA LEU A 13 61.61 -16.78 -41.45
C LEU A 13 60.12 -17.13 -41.58
N HIS A 14 59.79 -18.30 -42.15
CA HIS A 14 58.40 -18.73 -42.28
C HIS A 14 57.76 -19.09 -40.94
N ASN A 15 58.53 -19.68 -40.01
CA ASN A 15 58.07 -20.02 -38.67
C ASN A 15 57.83 -18.76 -37.81
N LYS A 16 58.71 -17.75 -37.89
CA LYS A 16 58.52 -16.45 -37.20
C LYS A 16 57.29 -15.67 -37.68
N ARG A 17 56.97 -15.74 -38.97
CA ARG A 17 55.75 -15.09 -39.51
C ARG A 17 54.46 -15.81 -39.12
N SER A 18 54.53 -17.11 -38.87
CA SER A 18 53.39 -17.91 -38.40
C SER A 18 53.07 -17.61 -36.93
N THR A 19 54.09 -17.64 -36.07
CA THR A 19 53.93 -17.35 -34.63
C THR A 19 53.46 -15.92 -34.37
N ALA A 20 53.97 -14.92 -35.10
CA ALA A 20 53.52 -13.54 -35.00
C ALA A 20 52.04 -13.35 -35.43
N ARG A 21 51.56 -14.15 -36.39
CA ARG A 21 50.14 -14.14 -36.81
C ARG A 21 49.24 -14.75 -35.74
N ILE A 22 49.67 -15.87 -35.15
CA ILE A 22 48.93 -16.54 -34.05
C ILE A 22 48.85 -15.63 -32.82
N MET A 23 49.96 -14.97 -32.45
CA MET A 23 49.96 -14.03 -31.32
C MET A 23 49.06 -12.80 -31.56
N LYS A 24 49.05 -12.22 -32.77
CA LYS A 24 48.13 -11.13 -33.10
C LYS A 24 46.67 -11.58 -33.09
N SER A 25 46.38 -12.82 -33.50
CA SER A 25 45.04 -13.39 -33.47
C SER A 25 44.56 -13.68 -32.04
N LEU A 26 45.45 -14.16 -31.16
CA LEU A 26 45.13 -14.37 -29.74
C LEU A 26 44.84 -13.04 -29.04
N ASP A 27 45.66 -12.02 -29.31
CA ASP A 27 45.51 -10.69 -28.72
C ASP A 27 44.27 -9.93 -29.24
N SER A 28 43.84 -10.17 -30.49
CA SER A 28 42.57 -9.65 -30.99
C SER A 28 41.37 -10.36 -30.35
N THR A 29 41.43 -11.68 -30.14
CA THR A 29 40.36 -12.43 -29.47
C THR A 29 40.20 -12.06 -28.00
N HIS A 30 41.30 -11.87 -27.26
CA HIS A 30 41.26 -11.42 -25.86
C HIS A 30 40.66 -10.02 -25.73
N ARG A 31 41.03 -9.09 -26.63
CA ARG A 31 40.44 -7.74 -26.66
C ARG A 31 38.94 -7.79 -26.93
N ALA A 32 38.50 -8.59 -27.91
CA ALA A 32 37.08 -8.77 -28.20
C ALA A 32 36.29 -9.34 -27.01
N LEU A 33 36.82 -10.36 -26.33
CA LEU A 33 36.21 -10.95 -25.14
C LEU A 33 36.09 -9.93 -23.99
N ASN A 34 37.14 -9.15 -23.73
CA ASN A 34 37.10 -8.12 -22.69
C ASN A 34 36.10 -7.00 -23.04
N THR A 35 36.04 -6.57 -24.30
CA THR A 35 35.05 -5.59 -24.75
C THR A 35 33.61 -6.12 -24.58
N MET A 36 33.35 -7.38 -24.93
CA MET A 36 32.04 -8.00 -24.73
C MET A 36 31.66 -8.12 -23.25
N ALA A 37 32.60 -8.49 -22.39
CA ALA A 37 32.37 -8.56 -20.94
C ALA A 37 32.05 -7.19 -20.33
N ILE A 38 32.77 -6.13 -20.74
CA ILE A 38 32.50 -4.75 -20.31
C ILE A 38 31.11 -4.30 -20.79
N LEU A 39 30.76 -4.55 -22.06
CA LEU A 39 29.45 -4.20 -22.60
C LEU A 39 28.31 -4.94 -21.89
N ALA A 40 28.49 -6.24 -21.58
CA ALA A 40 27.53 -7.01 -20.82
C ALA A 40 27.35 -6.47 -19.39
N PHE A 41 28.45 -6.11 -18.72
CA PHE A 41 28.41 -5.50 -17.39
C PHE A 41 27.70 -4.13 -17.40
N LEU A 42 28.01 -3.27 -18.37
CA LEU A 42 27.35 -1.98 -18.53
C LEU A 42 25.85 -2.14 -18.86
N LEU A 43 25.49 -3.12 -19.68
CA LEU A 43 24.09 -3.44 -19.95
C LEU A 43 23.38 -3.91 -18.68
N LEU A 44 24.00 -4.74 -17.84
CA LEU A 44 23.44 -5.15 -16.56
C LEU A 44 23.27 -3.97 -15.60
N LEU A 45 24.24 -3.05 -15.54
CA LEU A 45 24.11 -1.81 -14.76
C LEU A 45 23.02 -0.91 -15.30
N PHE A 46 22.89 -0.76 -16.62
CA PHE A 46 21.83 0.01 -17.25
C PHE A 46 20.47 -0.63 -16.99
N LEU A 47 20.34 -1.95 -17.16
CA LEU A 47 19.11 -2.66 -16.86
C LEU A 47 18.77 -2.56 -15.38
N PHE A 48 19.75 -2.66 -14.49
CA PHE A 48 19.55 -2.45 -13.06
C PHE A 48 19.10 -1.02 -12.76
N TYR A 49 19.74 -0.01 -13.35
CA TYR A 49 19.38 1.41 -13.22
C TYR A 49 17.99 1.70 -13.79
N TRP A 50 17.70 1.25 -15.01
CA TRP A 50 16.40 1.36 -15.66
C TRP A 50 15.33 0.64 -14.85
N TYR A 51 15.61 -0.57 -14.39
CA TYR A 51 14.73 -1.33 -13.50
C TYR A 51 14.52 -0.57 -12.19
N TRP A 52 15.54 0.13 -11.67
CA TRP A 52 15.44 0.98 -10.48
C TRP A 52 14.64 2.27 -10.72
N THR A 53 14.71 2.84 -11.93
CA THR A 53 14.21 4.19 -12.26
C THR A 53 12.95 4.23 -13.12
N SER A 54 12.55 3.13 -13.75
CA SER A 54 11.36 3.07 -14.64
C SER A 54 10.05 3.18 -13.86
N ASP A 55 9.20 4.10 -14.32
CA ASP A 55 7.90 4.59 -13.85
C ASP A 55 7.73 4.98 -12.37
N GLU A 56 7.51 6.27 -12.13
CA GLU A 56 6.80 6.73 -10.93
C GLU A 56 5.29 6.59 -11.19
N PHE A 57 4.71 5.53 -10.64
CA PHE A 57 3.26 5.31 -10.76
C PHE A 57 2.45 6.38 -10.04
N VAL A 58 3.00 7.00 -9.00
CA VAL A 58 2.35 8.00 -8.16
C VAL A 58 3.11 9.31 -8.31
N THR A 59 2.59 10.22 -9.12
CA THR A 59 3.10 11.58 -9.26
C THR A 59 2.07 12.58 -8.73
N PRO A 60 2.47 13.81 -8.33
CA PRO A 60 1.51 14.83 -7.90
C PRO A 60 0.39 15.10 -8.91
N ALA A 61 0.70 15.08 -10.21
CA ALA A 61 -0.28 15.27 -11.28
C ALA A 61 -1.32 14.13 -11.32
N LYS A 62 -0.86 12.87 -11.22
CA LYS A 62 -1.76 11.70 -11.16
C LYS A 62 -2.60 11.70 -9.88
N ILE A 63 -2.01 12.02 -8.73
CA ILE A 63 -2.77 12.15 -7.48
C ILE A 63 -3.85 13.23 -7.66
N ALA A 64 -3.51 14.35 -8.29
CA ALA A 64 -4.46 15.44 -8.48
C ALA A 64 -5.64 15.04 -9.39
N GLU A 65 -5.35 14.34 -10.48
CA GLU A 65 -6.36 13.79 -11.37
C GLU A 65 -7.26 12.77 -10.66
N TRP A 66 -6.66 11.78 -9.99
CA TRP A 66 -7.39 10.64 -9.43
C TRP A 66 -8.13 10.95 -8.12
N SER A 67 -7.65 11.92 -7.33
CA SER A 67 -8.30 12.33 -6.08
C SER A 67 -9.44 13.33 -6.28
N SER A 68 -9.59 13.87 -7.49
CA SER A 68 -10.62 14.86 -7.80
C SER A 68 -12.02 14.38 -7.41
N HIS A 69 -12.76 15.22 -6.68
CA HIS A 69 -14.13 14.94 -6.22
C HIS A 69 -14.28 13.71 -5.31
N LYS A 70 -13.20 13.29 -4.63
CA LYS A 70 -13.25 12.19 -3.65
C LYS A 70 -13.35 12.70 -2.23
N THR A 71 -14.18 12.02 -1.44
CA THR A 71 -14.13 12.09 0.03
C THR A 71 -13.28 10.93 0.54
N ILE A 72 -12.20 11.25 1.25
CA ILE A 72 -11.22 10.28 1.71
C ILE A 72 -11.27 10.22 3.24
N VAL A 73 -11.64 9.06 3.78
CA VAL A 73 -11.65 8.79 5.22
C VAL A 73 -10.42 7.97 5.57
N ILE A 74 -9.57 8.51 6.44
CA ILE A 74 -8.36 7.84 6.91
C ILE A 74 -8.55 7.53 8.40
N THR A 75 -8.72 6.27 8.78
CA THR A 75 -8.63 5.88 10.20
C THR A 75 -7.18 5.92 10.63
N GLY A 76 -6.88 6.09 11.92
CA GLY A 76 -5.49 6.11 12.39
C GLY A 76 -4.65 7.18 11.67
N ALA A 77 -5.25 8.33 11.37
CA ALA A 77 -4.65 9.39 10.56
C ALA A 77 -3.46 10.11 11.24
N ASN A 78 -3.02 9.63 12.39
CA ASN A 78 -1.89 10.12 13.17
C ASN A 78 -0.65 9.21 13.10
N SER A 79 -0.62 8.25 12.16
CA SER A 79 0.53 7.36 11.93
C SER A 79 1.53 7.97 10.95
N VAL A 80 2.75 7.41 10.94
CA VAL A 80 3.84 7.80 10.04
C VAL A 80 3.43 7.75 8.57
N VAL A 81 2.77 6.67 8.15
CA VAL A 81 2.32 6.51 6.76
C VAL A 81 1.18 7.49 6.44
N SER A 82 0.26 7.71 7.39
CA SER A 82 -0.82 8.69 7.22
C SER A 82 -0.28 10.11 7.01
N PHE A 83 0.81 10.49 7.68
CA PHE A 83 1.49 11.77 7.43
C PHE A 83 1.87 11.91 5.95
N GLY A 84 2.54 10.91 5.37
CA GLY A 84 2.91 10.95 3.95
C GLY A 84 1.71 11.00 3.00
N VAL A 85 0.65 10.23 3.30
CA VAL A 85 -0.60 10.26 2.52
C VAL A 85 -1.22 11.67 2.55
N LEU A 86 -1.29 12.30 3.72
CA LEU A 86 -1.83 13.65 3.89
C LEU A 86 -1.00 14.70 3.16
N VAL A 87 0.34 14.64 3.24
CA VAL A 87 1.24 15.54 2.50
C VAL A 87 0.95 15.49 1.01
N HIS A 88 0.84 14.29 0.43
CA HIS A 88 0.57 14.10 -0.99
C HIS A 88 -0.83 14.60 -1.40
N LEU A 89 -1.87 14.24 -0.64
CA LEU A 89 -3.25 14.66 -0.95
C LEU A 89 -3.43 16.19 -0.84
N LEU A 90 -2.88 16.81 0.20
CA LEU A 90 -2.98 18.26 0.40
C LEU A 90 -2.14 19.03 -0.62
N ARG A 91 -0.95 18.52 -0.99
CA ARG A 91 -0.15 19.08 -2.07
C ARG A 91 -0.87 19.03 -3.42
N ALA A 92 -1.59 17.94 -3.70
CA ALA A 92 -2.38 17.78 -4.92
C ALA A 92 -3.62 18.69 -4.98
N ASN A 93 -4.14 19.11 -3.82
CA ASN A 93 -5.17 20.15 -3.64
C ASN A 93 -6.45 20.00 -4.49
N THR A 94 -6.91 18.76 -4.68
CA THR A 94 -8.00 18.40 -5.62
C THR A 94 -9.03 17.45 -5.01
N ALA A 95 -8.69 16.75 -3.92
CA ALA A 95 -9.67 16.03 -3.11
C ALA A 95 -10.77 16.97 -2.63
N GLU A 96 -12.01 16.48 -2.59
CA GLU A 96 -13.13 17.27 -2.08
C GLU A 96 -13.03 17.41 -0.56
N HIS A 97 -12.78 16.30 0.12
CA HIS A 97 -12.73 16.26 1.58
C HIS A 97 -11.80 15.15 2.07
N ILE A 98 -10.89 15.48 2.98
CA ILE A 98 -10.13 14.51 3.77
C ILE A 98 -10.67 14.50 5.20
N ILE A 99 -11.15 13.34 5.65
CA ILE A 99 -11.64 13.13 7.01
C ILE A 99 -10.60 12.28 7.76
N MET A 100 -9.93 12.91 8.73
CA MET A 100 -8.97 12.28 9.61
C MET A 100 -9.69 11.71 10.84
N ALA A 101 -9.83 10.39 10.90
CA ALA A 101 -10.51 9.70 11.98
C ALA A 101 -9.49 9.11 12.97
N CYS A 102 -9.43 9.65 14.19
CA CYS A 102 -8.38 9.35 15.17
C CYS A 102 -8.97 9.13 16.56
N ARG A 103 -8.32 8.28 17.37
CA ARG A 103 -8.67 8.09 18.78
C ARG A 103 -8.35 9.30 19.66
N SER A 104 -7.22 9.95 19.38
CA SER A 104 -6.73 11.12 20.11
C SER A 104 -6.80 12.34 19.21
N ASP A 105 -7.72 13.24 19.52
CA ASP A 105 -7.90 14.50 18.78
C ASP A 105 -6.62 15.33 18.80
N THR A 106 -5.93 15.40 19.96
CA THR A 106 -4.66 16.11 20.10
C THR A 106 -3.57 15.57 19.18
N LYS A 107 -3.39 14.24 19.10
CA LYS A 107 -2.38 13.65 18.19
C LYS A 107 -2.76 13.87 16.73
N CYS A 108 -4.05 13.77 16.40
CA CYS A 108 -4.54 13.98 15.05
C CYS A 108 -4.34 15.44 14.59
N GLN A 109 -4.63 16.41 15.46
CA GLN A 109 -4.36 17.83 15.25
C GLN A 109 -2.87 18.11 15.10
N ALA A 110 -2.02 17.51 15.95
CA ALA A 110 -0.57 17.65 15.84
C ALA A 110 -0.04 17.11 14.50
N THR A 111 -0.53 15.96 14.03
CA THR A 111 -0.16 15.45 12.70
C THR A 111 -0.61 16.40 11.59
N LEU A 112 -1.84 16.94 11.64
CA LEU A 112 -2.30 17.93 10.65
C LEU A 112 -1.42 19.19 10.63
N ALA A 113 -1.09 19.72 11.81
CA ALA A 113 -0.20 20.87 11.94
C ALA A 113 1.20 20.58 11.39
N GLN A 114 1.76 19.40 11.66
CA GLN A 114 3.04 18.96 11.08
C GLN A 114 2.99 18.89 9.56
N VAL A 115 1.91 18.35 8.98
CA VAL A 115 1.72 18.30 7.52
C VAL A 115 1.65 19.71 6.92
N GLN A 116 0.88 20.61 7.55
CA GLN A 116 0.76 22.00 7.13
C GLN A 116 2.11 22.72 7.18
N GLN A 117 2.86 22.54 8.26
CA GLN A 117 4.22 23.06 8.41
C GLN A 117 5.16 22.52 7.33
N HIS A 118 5.13 21.21 7.08
CA HIS A 118 5.95 20.57 6.03
C HIS A 118 5.64 21.12 4.64
N LEU A 119 4.38 21.46 4.37
CA LEU A 119 3.96 22.05 3.10
C LEU A 119 4.19 23.56 3.01
N GLY A 120 4.60 24.22 4.11
CA GLY A 120 4.70 25.68 4.17
C GLY A 120 3.34 26.38 4.03
N VAL A 121 2.26 25.69 4.39
CA VAL A 121 0.88 26.16 4.27
C VAL A 121 0.39 26.63 5.64
N THR A 122 -0.02 27.89 5.75
CA THR A 122 -0.70 28.43 6.94
C THR A 122 -2.21 28.39 6.74
N GLU A 123 -3.00 28.53 7.81
CA GLU A 123 -4.48 28.60 7.72
C GLU A 123 -5.00 29.66 6.72
N THR A 124 -4.17 30.67 6.41
CA THR A 124 -4.45 31.73 5.44
C THR A 124 -4.26 31.33 3.97
N THR A 125 -3.60 30.22 3.68
CA THR A 125 -3.47 29.72 2.31
C THR A 125 -4.74 28.92 1.97
N THR A 126 -5.51 29.39 0.99
CA THR A 126 -6.82 28.81 0.63
C THR A 126 -6.65 27.43 -0.01
N SER A 127 -6.48 26.40 0.82
CA SER A 127 -6.61 25.01 0.40
C SER A 127 -8.03 24.80 -0.12
N LYS A 128 -8.16 24.28 -1.34
CA LYS A 128 -9.46 23.89 -1.90
C LYS A 128 -9.98 22.62 -1.21
N VAL A 129 -9.06 21.82 -0.67
CA VAL A 129 -9.38 20.59 0.07
C VAL A 129 -9.84 20.94 1.47
N LYS A 130 -11.05 20.49 1.81
CA LYS A 130 -11.55 20.55 3.19
C LYS A 130 -10.92 19.42 4.00
N VAL A 131 -10.45 19.73 5.21
CA VAL A 131 -9.95 18.73 6.16
C VAL A 131 -10.82 18.76 7.41
N SER A 132 -11.26 17.60 7.88
CA SER A 132 -12.03 17.49 9.13
C SER A 132 -11.48 16.40 10.02
N LEU A 133 -11.51 16.65 11.32
CA LEU A 133 -11.08 15.73 12.37
C LEU A 133 -12.33 15.10 12.97
N VAL A 134 -12.36 13.77 13.07
CA VAL A 134 -13.46 13.02 13.69
C VAL A 134 -12.89 12.06 14.72
N SER A 135 -13.46 12.05 15.92
CA SER A 135 -13.04 11.12 16.97
C SER A 135 -13.47 9.70 16.62
N LEU A 136 -12.56 8.74 16.75
CA LEU A 136 -12.76 7.33 16.46
C LEU A 136 -11.93 6.44 17.38
N ASP A 137 -12.60 5.75 18.30
CA ASP A 137 -12.06 4.62 19.04
C ASP A 137 -12.63 3.32 18.47
N LEU A 138 -11.81 2.57 17.72
CA LEU A 138 -12.18 1.29 17.10
C LEU A 138 -12.45 0.17 18.11
N THR A 139 -12.13 0.36 19.40
CA THR A 139 -12.52 -0.57 20.48
C THR A 139 -13.94 -0.33 20.99
N SER A 140 -14.56 0.80 20.65
CA SER A 140 -15.85 1.23 21.19
C SER A 140 -16.92 1.29 20.11
N ARG A 141 -17.92 0.40 20.21
CA ARG A 141 -19.07 0.35 19.30
C ARG A 141 -19.77 1.72 19.19
N ALA A 142 -20.02 2.37 20.32
CA ALA A 142 -20.66 3.68 20.37
C ALA A 142 -19.82 4.76 19.67
N SER A 143 -18.49 4.72 19.85
CA SER A 143 -17.57 5.62 19.16
C SER A 143 -17.59 5.40 17.65
N ILE A 144 -17.58 4.13 17.19
CA ILE A 144 -17.67 3.79 15.77
C ILE A 144 -19.00 4.29 15.15
N GLU A 145 -20.12 4.10 15.84
CA GLU A 145 -21.43 4.58 15.38
C GLU A 145 -21.51 6.10 15.29
N GLN A 146 -20.99 6.81 16.30
CA GLN A 146 -20.94 8.27 16.30
C GLN A 146 -19.99 8.80 15.22
N CYS A 147 -18.84 8.17 15.03
CA CYS A 147 -17.89 8.48 13.96
C CYS A 147 -18.55 8.31 12.58
N ALA A 148 -19.22 7.18 12.33
CA ALA A 148 -19.91 6.92 11.06
C ALA A 148 -20.98 7.99 10.76
N LYS A 149 -21.79 8.36 11.75
CA LYS A 149 -22.78 9.46 11.62
C LYS A 149 -22.09 10.78 11.27
N SER A 150 -20.98 11.08 11.92
CA SER A 150 -20.21 12.31 11.72
C SER A 150 -19.60 12.36 10.32
N ILE A 151 -19.03 11.26 9.83
CA ILE A 151 -18.51 11.12 8.47
C ILE A 151 -19.60 11.36 7.44
N ILE A 152 -20.76 10.71 7.58
CA ILE A 152 -21.88 10.84 6.64
C ILE A 152 -22.39 12.28 6.60
N ALA A 153 -22.63 12.90 7.76
CA ALA A 153 -23.07 14.29 7.84
C ALA A 153 -22.05 15.27 7.24
N THR A 154 -20.77 15.03 7.51
CA THR A 154 -19.65 15.83 7.01
C THR A 154 -19.55 15.76 5.50
N ALA A 155 -19.63 14.56 4.92
CA ALA A 155 -19.61 14.34 3.48
C ALA A 155 -20.84 14.96 2.78
N ALA A 156 -22.04 14.80 3.36
CA ALA A 156 -23.27 15.36 2.81
C ALA A 156 -23.23 16.90 2.75
N THR A 157 -22.66 17.55 3.77
CA THR A 157 -22.52 19.01 3.81
C THR A 157 -21.62 19.52 2.69
N THR A 158 -20.52 18.81 2.41
CA THR A 158 -19.57 19.21 1.36
C THR A 158 -20.17 19.02 -0.04
N GLN A 159 -20.90 17.93 -0.26
CA GLN A 159 -21.61 17.68 -1.53
C GLN A 159 -22.66 18.74 -1.86
N GLN A 160 -23.45 19.16 -0.85
CA GLN A 160 -24.46 20.22 -1.01
C GLN A 160 -23.85 21.58 -1.40
N GLN A 161 -22.61 21.85 -0.98
CA GLN A 161 -21.91 23.09 -1.31
C GLN A 161 -21.33 23.09 -2.73
N GLN A 162 -21.15 21.92 -3.35
CA GLN A 162 -20.43 21.79 -4.63
C GLN A 162 -21.31 21.50 -5.86
N SER A 163 -22.56 21.05 -5.73
CA SER A 163 -23.41 20.81 -6.91
C SER A 163 -24.93 20.90 -6.70
N SER A 164 -25.62 21.44 -7.71
CA SER A 164 -27.07 21.30 -7.95
C SER A 164 -27.49 19.87 -8.39
N ILE A 165 -26.63 18.86 -8.20
CA ILE A 165 -26.83 17.49 -8.69
C ILE A 165 -26.99 16.56 -7.47
N SER A 166 -28.23 16.18 -7.23
CA SER A 166 -28.74 15.41 -6.09
C SER A 166 -28.37 13.91 -6.13
N LYS A 167 -27.12 13.54 -6.40
CA LYS A 167 -26.69 12.14 -6.28
C LYS A 167 -25.64 12.05 -5.18
N LEU A 168 -25.99 11.40 -4.07
CA LEU A 168 -24.99 10.76 -3.20
C LEU A 168 -24.24 9.73 -4.04
N SER A 169 -23.24 10.19 -4.79
CA SER A 169 -22.36 9.32 -5.54
C SER A 169 -21.47 8.59 -4.55
N LYS A 170 -21.35 7.27 -4.72
CA LYS A 170 -20.35 6.43 -4.05
C LYS A 170 -18.95 6.89 -4.46
N ASN A 171 -18.46 7.94 -3.79
CA ASN A 171 -17.15 8.55 -4.01
C ASN A 171 -16.30 8.50 -2.73
N MET A 172 -16.77 7.81 -1.69
CA MET A 172 -16.05 7.71 -0.44
C MET A 172 -15.04 6.57 -0.47
N ILE A 173 -13.80 6.88 -0.12
CA ILE A 173 -12.72 5.91 0.05
C ILE A 173 -12.45 5.79 1.55
N LEU A 174 -12.55 4.57 2.09
CA LEU A 174 -12.20 4.27 3.48
C LEU A 174 -10.86 3.56 3.53
N VAL A 175 -9.90 4.14 4.26
CA VAL A 175 -8.59 3.54 4.50
C VAL A 175 -8.55 2.96 5.90
N TRP A 176 -8.38 1.65 5.99
CA TRP A 176 -8.14 0.95 7.26
C TRP A 176 -6.67 1.12 7.63
N ASN A 177 -6.30 2.28 8.19
CA ASN A 177 -5.02 2.39 8.86
C ASN A 177 -5.16 1.94 10.31
N ALA A 178 -4.26 1.07 10.71
CA ALA A 178 -4.25 0.43 12.01
C ALA A 178 -3.06 0.97 12.81
N ASN A 179 -3.31 1.34 14.06
CA ASN A 179 -2.27 1.73 15.00
C ASN A 179 -2.00 0.57 15.97
N ASP A 180 -0.81 0.54 16.54
CA ASP A 180 -0.44 -0.47 17.52
C ASP A 180 -1.28 -0.32 18.80
N SER A 181 -2.25 -1.22 19.00
CA SER A 181 -2.97 -1.36 20.26
C SER A 181 -2.51 -2.62 20.97
N VAL A 182 -2.04 -2.47 22.21
CA VAL A 182 -1.44 -3.57 23.00
C VAL A 182 -2.49 -4.53 23.57
N HIS A 183 -3.75 -4.10 23.71
CA HIS A 183 -4.74 -4.88 24.47
C HIS A 183 -5.57 -5.88 23.65
N ASP A 184 -5.98 -5.53 22.43
CA ASP A 184 -6.64 -6.47 21.51
C ASP A 184 -6.54 -6.00 20.06
N PRO A 185 -5.51 -6.44 19.32
CA PRO A 185 -5.26 -5.95 17.98
C PRO A 185 -6.24 -6.56 16.95
N ILE A 186 -6.89 -7.70 17.23
CA ILE A 186 -7.93 -8.27 16.37
C ILE A 186 -9.18 -7.40 16.43
N MET A 187 -9.58 -6.99 17.63
CA MET A 187 -10.72 -6.08 17.83
C MET A 187 -10.46 -4.73 17.16
N VAL A 188 -9.29 -4.12 17.39
CA VAL A 188 -8.98 -2.79 16.84
C VAL A 188 -8.81 -2.82 15.33
N ASN A 189 -7.93 -3.66 14.82
CA ASN A 189 -7.51 -3.61 13.41
C ASN A 189 -8.47 -4.39 12.50
N GLY A 190 -9.18 -5.39 13.02
CA GLY A 190 -10.12 -6.20 12.27
C GLY A 190 -11.57 -5.76 12.49
N MET A 191 -12.10 -6.03 13.68
CA MET A 191 -13.54 -5.94 13.94
C MET A 191 -14.08 -4.51 13.97
N GLY A 192 -13.36 -3.57 14.58
CA GLY A 192 -13.74 -2.16 14.60
C GLY A 192 -13.82 -1.59 13.18
N HIS A 193 -12.84 -1.92 12.34
CA HIS A 193 -12.84 -1.51 10.93
C HIS A 193 -13.94 -2.19 10.11
N LEU A 194 -14.20 -3.48 10.35
CA LEU A 194 -15.31 -4.18 9.71
C LEU A 194 -16.65 -3.54 10.06
N TYR A 195 -16.87 -3.19 11.34
CA TYR A 195 -18.10 -2.55 11.78
C TYR A 195 -18.25 -1.14 11.21
N LEU A 196 -17.18 -0.34 11.20
CA LEU A 196 -17.20 0.97 10.55
C LEU A 196 -17.52 0.85 9.05
N THR A 197 -16.94 -0.15 8.38
CA THR A 197 -17.19 -0.43 6.97
C THR A 197 -18.64 -0.82 6.73
N HIS A 198 -19.23 -1.66 7.59
CA HIS A 198 -20.64 -2.03 7.54
C HIS A 198 -21.54 -0.78 7.62
N LEU A 199 -21.27 0.13 8.56
CA LEU A 199 -22.08 1.33 8.76
C LEU A 199 -21.97 2.32 7.60
N LEU A 200 -20.79 2.41 6.97
CA LEU A 200 -20.50 3.33 5.86
C LEU A 200 -20.79 2.73 4.48
N TYR A 201 -21.07 1.42 4.42
CA TYR A 201 -21.17 0.63 3.19
C TYR A 201 -21.97 1.29 2.05
N PRO A 202 -23.15 1.90 2.28
CA PRO A 202 -23.93 2.51 1.19
C PRO A 202 -23.19 3.63 0.44
N GLN A 203 -22.23 4.30 1.08
CA GLN A 203 -21.50 5.45 0.53
C GLN A 203 -20.12 5.09 -0.03
N LEU A 204 -19.64 3.88 0.25
CA LEU A 204 -18.28 3.48 -0.09
C LEU A 204 -18.16 3.14 -1.57
N GLN A 205 -17.14 3.72 -2.20
CA GLN A 205 -16.63 3.30 -3.51
C GLN A 205 -15.53 2.26 -3.38
N ARG A 206 -14.64 2.47 -2.39
CA ARG A 206 -13.43 1.68 -2.21
C ARG A 206 -13.08 1.55 -0.73
N VAL A 207 -12.65 0.36 -0.33
CA VAL A 207 -11.95 0.11 0.94
C VAL A 207 -10.52 -0.25 0.64
N VAL A 208 -9.59 0.45 1.29
CA VAL A 208 -8.15 0.18 1.22
C VAL A 208 -7.69 -0.36 2.55
N VAL A 209 -7.18 -1.59 2.55
CA VAL A 209 -6.72 -2.28 3.76
C VAL A 209 -5.21 -2.11 3.92
N ALA A 210 -4.77 -1.33 4.91
CA ALA A 210 -3.35 -1.15 5.21
C ALA A 210 -2.81 -2.35 6.02
N ALA A 211 -2.39 -3.36 5.28
CA ALA A 211 -1.81 -4.59 5.80
C ALA A 211 -0.32 -4.41 6.14
N SER A 212 0.37 -5.54 6.37
CA SER A 212 1.80 -5.59 6.56
C SER A 212 2.33 -6.94 6.09
N ILE A 213 3.62 -6.99 5.75
CA ILE A 213 4.32 -8.23 5.39
C ILE A 213 4.19 -9.30 6.48
N VAL A 214 4.11 -8.89 7.75
CA VAL A 214 3.95 -9.82 8.87
C VAL A 214 2.60 -10.52 8.84
N GLY A 215 1.57 -9.95 8.20
CA GLY A 215 0.28 -10.62 7.98
C GLY A 215 0.38 -11.81 7.02
N GLY A 216 1.51 -11.99 6.34
CA GLY A 216 1.82 -13.13 5.48
C GLY A 216 2.27 -14.39 6.19
N VAL A 217 2.75 -14.25 7.42
CA VAL A 217 3.16 -15.39 8.23
C VAL A 217 1.89 -16.16 8.63
N PRO A 218 1.95 -17.51 8.70
CA PRO A 218 0.79 -18.36 8.98
C PRO A 218 0.28 -18.29 10.43
N TRP A 219 0.03 -17.09 10.99
CA TRP A 219 -0.59 -16.88 12.30
C TRP A 219 -2.01 -17.44 12.42
N ASP A 220 -2.31 -18.18 13.48
CA ASP A 220 -3.68 -18.57 13.76
C ASP A 220 -4.50 -17.34 14.20
N VAL A 221 -5.50 -16.98 13.39
CA VAL A 221 -6.39 -15.83 13.63
C VAL A 221 -7.62 -16.19 14.45
N LEU A 222 -7.86 -17.49 14.68
CA LEU A 222 -8.98 -17.99 15.49
C LEU A 222 -8.54 -18.34 16.91
N GLN A 223 -7.25 -18.55 17.12
CA GLN A 223 -6.68 -18.72 18.45
C GLN A 223 -6.67 -17.37 19.19
N PRO A 224 -7.28 -17.27 20.39
CA PRO A 224 -7.11 -16.09 21.25
C PRO A 224 -5.62 -15.85 21.51
N TRP A 225 -5.17 -14.61 21.36
CA TRP A 225 -3.74 -14.31 21.44
C TRP A 225 -3.16 -14.63 22.82
N GLU A 226 -3.96 -14.54 23.89
CA GLU A 226 -3.62 -14.89 25.27
C GLU A 226 -3.28 -16.38 25.42
N GLN A 227 -3.81 -17.21 24.52
CA GLN A 227 -3.59 -18.65 24.49
C GLN A 227 -2.45 -19.04 23.55
N SER A 228 -1.81 -18.08 22.87
CA SER A 228 -0.70 -18.36 21.98
C SER A 228 0.54 -18.80 22.78
N SER A 229 1.16 -19.90 22.34
CA SER A 229 2.36 -20.46 22.99
C SER A 229 3.65 -19.79 22.52
N TYR A 230 3.58 -18.56 22.00
CA TYR A 230 4.76 -17.87 21.49
C TYR A 230 5.68 -17.45 22.64
N PRO A 231 7.02 -17.58 22.46
CA PRO A 231 7.97 -17.04 23.43
C PRO A 231 7.78 -15.53 23.56
N SER A 232 8.01 -14.97 24.75
CA SER A 232 7.70 -13.57 25.08
C SER A 232 8.26 -12.54 24.09
N TRP A 233 9.47 -12.75 23.58
CA TRP A 233 10.10 -11.88 22.58
C TRP A 233 9.40 -11.87 21.22
N PHE A 234 8.53 -12.86 20.95
CA PHE A 234 7.81 -13.03 19.69
C PHE A 234 6.31 -12.73 19.81
N GLN A 235 5.81 -12.51 21.03
CA GLN A 235 4.38 -12.25 21.27
C GLN A 235 3.90 -10.98 20.57
N LEU A 236 4.65 -9.88 20.65
CA LEU A 236 4.24 -8.61 20.02
C LEU A 236 4.23 -8.69 18.47
N PRO A 237 5.27 -9.23 17.79
CA PRO A 237 5.21 -9.51 16.36
C PRO A 237 4.07 -10.44 15.95
N ALA A 238 3.81 -11.49 16.75
CA ALA A 238 2.72 -12.42 16.49
C ALA A 238 1.36 -11.75 16.62
N GLN A 239 1.10 -11.02 17.70
CA GLN A 239 -0.13 -10.24 17.91
C GLN A 239 -0.39 -9.25 16.76
N TYR A 240 0.62 -8.46 16.41
CA TYR A 240 0.52 -7.51 15.31
C TYR A 240 0.28 -8.23 13.98
N GLY A 241 1.04 -9.28 13.70
CA GLY A 241 0.91 -10.11 12.51
C GLY A 241 -0.45 -10.78 12.38
N THR A 242 -0.98 -11.36 13.45
CA THR A 242 -2.34 -11.92 13.54
C THR A 242 -3.36 -10.86 13.17
N SER A 243 -3.26 -9.65 13.71
CA SER A 243 -4.21 -8.58 13.39
C SER A 243 -4.16 -8.15 11.92
N LYS A 244 -2.96 -8.04 11.33
CA LYS A 244 -2.79 -7.71 9.91
C LYS A 244 -3.30 -8.84 9.01
N ARG A 245 -3.20 -10.09 9.46
CA ARG A 245 -3.78 -11.23 8.76
C ARG A 245 -5.30 -11.28 8.87
N THR A 246 -5.86 -10.97 10.04
CA THR A 246 -7.31 -10.80 10.24
C THR A 246 -7.85 -9.77 9.25
N MET A 247 -7.21 -8.60 9.12
CA MET A 247 -7.58 -7.59 8.13
C MET A 247 -7.66 -8.14 6.71
N LEU A 248 -6.66 -8.93 6.29
CA LEU A 248 -6.62 -9.52 4.95
C LEU A 248 -7.72 -10.57 4.73
N PHE A 249 -7.99 -11.42 5.73
CA PHE A 249 -9.09 -12.38 5.66
C PHE A 249 -10.45 -11.68 5.53
N LEU A 250 -10.68 -10.64 6.34
CA LEU A 250 -11.91 -9.85 6.27
C LEU A 250 -12.04 -9.12 4.92
N ALA A 251 -10.94 -8.56 4.40
CA ALA A 251 -10.89 -7.93 3.08
C ALA A 251 -11.25 -8.91 1.96
N GLN A 252 -10.66 -10.11 1.98
CA GLN A 252 -10.92 -11.16 1.00
C GLN A 252 -12.39 -11.62 1.07
N GLN A 253 -12.95 -11.78 2.28
CA GLN A 253 -14.34 -12.19 2.41
C GLN A 253 -15.30 -11.09 1.95
N LEU A 254 -14.99 -9.82 2.23
CA LEU A 254 -15.76 -8.68 1.71
C LEU A 254 -15.75 -8.66 0.17
N LEU A 255 -14.59 -8.89 -0.46
CA LEU A 255 -14.47 -9.00 -1.91
C LEU A 255 -15.36 -10.13 -2.48
N LEU A 256 -15.33 -11.32 -1.88
CA LEU A 256 -16.15 -12.46 -2.32
C LEU A 256 -17.65 -12.17 -2.19
N LEU A 257 -18.07 -11.49 -1.12
CA LEU A 257 -19.45 -11.05 -0.97
C LEU A 257 -19.87 -10.11 -2.10
N GLN A 258 -19.02 -9.14 -2.46
CA GLN A 258 -19.29 -8.23 -3.59
C GLN A 258 -19.46 -8.98 -4.92
N GLN A 259 -18.60 -9.97 -5.16
CA GLN A 259 -18.65 -10.79 -6.38
C GLN A 259 -19.90 -11.68 -6.43
N SER A 260 -20.38 -12.16 -5.27
CA SER A 260 -21.58 -13.00 -5.19
C SER A 260 -22.90 -12.22 -5.34
N GLN A 261 -22.93 -10.94 -4.95
CA GLN A 261 -24.15 -10.14 -4.87
C GLN A 261 -24.48 -9.37 -6.16
N SER A 262 -23.58 -9.28 -7.15
CA SER A 262 -23.82 -8.46 -8.35
C SER A 262 -22.94 -8.84 -9.55
N SER A 263 -23.43 -8.57 -10.76
CA SER A 263 -22.67 -8.65 -12.01
C SER A 263 -21.60 -7.55 -12.15
N GLN A 264 -21.69 -6.49 -11.32
CA GLN A 264 -20.64 -5.48 -11.14
C GLN A 264 -20.44 -5.19 -9.64
N PRO A 265 -19.20 -5.24 -9.11
CA PRO A 265 -18.95 -5.01 -7.70
C PRO A 265 -19.28 -3.56 -7.33
N GLN A 266 -20.18 -3.38 -6.36
CA GLN A 266 -20.59 -2.07 -5.87
C GLN A 266 -19.52 -1.39 -5.02
N LEU A 267 -18.62 -2.18 -4.43
CA LEU A 267 -17.51 -1.75 -3.59
C LEU A 267 -16.21 -2.40 -4.08
N GLN A 268 -15.18 -1.60 -4.32
CA GLN A 268 -13.85 -2.11 -4.60
C GLN A 268 -13.11 -2.36 -3.28
N VAL A 269 -12.53 -3.55 -3.11
CA VAL A 269 -11.71 -3.87 -1.93
C VAL A 269 -10.30 -4.14 -2.40
N VAL A 270 -9.33 -3.41 -1.86
CA VAL A 270 -7.91 -3.57 -2.19
C VAL A 270 -7.09 -3.54 -0.92
N ALA A 271 -5.90 -4.10 -0.96
CA ALA A 271 -4.96 -4.09 0.15
C ALA A 271 -3.63 -3.47 -0.27
N THR A 272 -2.92 -2.94 0.72
CA THR A 272 -1.64 -2.27 0.51
C THR A 272 -0.75 -2.48 1.73
N GLN A 273 0.56 -2.31 1.55
CA GLN A 273 1.52 -2.33 2.65
C GLN A 273 2.61 -1.29 2.42
N ALA A 274 2.95 -0.56 3.49
CA ALA A 274 3.84 0.59 3.43
C ALA A 274 5.33 0.23 3.34
N GLY A 275 5.69 -1.05 3.26
CA GLY A 275 7.08 -1.47 3.44
C GLY A 275 7.61 -1.13 4.83
N LEU A 276 8.93 -1.05 4.95
CA LEU A 276 9.62 -0.54 6.13
C LEU A 276 9.65 0.99 6.05
N THR A 277 8.65 1.63 6.65
CA THR A 277 8.58 3.10 6.79
C THR A 277 8.92 3.47 8.22
N CYS A 278 9.71 4.52 8.39
CA CYS A 278 10.11 5.05 9.69
C CYS A 278 9.87 6.56 9.75
N ASP A 279 9.89 7.12 10.96
CA ASP A 279 10.01 8.56 11.14
C ASP A 279 11.37 9.07 10.64
N GLU A 280 11.48 10.38 10.36
CA GLU A 280 12.65 11.08 9.79
C GLU A 280 13.89 11.14 10.72
N THR A 281 14.13 10.10 11.52
CA THR A 281 15.34 9.98 12.35
C THR A 281 16.51 9.45 11.51
N GLU A 282 17.68 10.05 11.66
CA GLU A 282 18.90 9.78 10.87
C GLU A 282 19.28 8.28 10.80
N ALA A 283 18.99 7.50 11.85
CA ALA A 283 19.36 6.08 11.92
C ALA A 283 18.59 5.16 10.97
N CYS A 284 17.41 5.58 10.46
CA CYS A 284 16.57 4.69 9.67
C CYS A 284 16.79 4.79 8.15
N HIS A 285 17.23 5.95 7.63
CA HIS A 285 17.29 6.26 6.20
C HIS A 285 18.12 5.31 5.32
N ALA A 286 19.02 4.51 5.90
CA ALA A 286 19.84 3.58 5.13
C ALA A 286 19.07 2.33 4.65
N ILE A 287 17.99 1.95 5.34
CA ILE A 287 17.27 0.68 5.10
C ILE A 287 15.75 0.82 5.03
N SER A 288 15.21 2.01 5.27
CA SER A 288 13.77 2.29 5.26
C SER A 288 13.40 3.35 4.20
N MET A 289 12.11 3.45 3.94
CA MET A 289 11.53 4.54 3.16
C MET A 289 11.11 5.68 4.09
N THR A 290 11.16 6.90 3.56
CA THR A 290 10.56 8.06 4.22
C THR A 290 9.04 7.88 4.33
N PRO A 291 8.37 8.61 5.24
CA PRO A 291 6.91 8.65 5.32
C PRO A 291 6.24 8.98 3.98
N ILE A 292 6.85 9.90 3.21
CA ILE A 292 6.39 10.35 1.90
C ILE A 292 6.43 9.21 0.87
N GLU A 293 7.52 8.44 0.85
CA GLU A 293 7.70 7.32 -0.08
C GLU A 293 6.82 6.12 0.29
N GLY A 294 6.75 5.76 1.58
CA GLY A 294 5.93 4.64 2.04
C GLY A 294 4.43 4.83 1.77
N ALA A 295 3.98 6.08 1.71
CA ALA A 295 2.62 6.46 1.35
C ALA A 295 2.24 6.17 -0.11
N HIS A 296 3.20 6.00 -1.03
CA HIS A 296 2.90 5.78 -2.46
C HIS A 296 2.03 4.55 -2.70
N SER A 297 2.29 3.46 -1.97
CA SER A 297 1.47 2.25 -2.00
C SER A 297 0.02 2.50 -1.59
N HIS A 298 -0.21 3.38 -0.63
CA HIS A 298 -1.53 3.73 -0.14
C HIS A 298 -2.25 4.63 -1.13
N LEU A 299 -1.57 5.67 -1.61
CA LEU A 299 -2.12 6.60 -2.61
C LEU A 299 -2.55 5.88 -3.88
N ARG A 300 -1.72 4.97 -4.39
CA ARG A 300 -2.09 4.15 -5.55
C ARG A 300 -3.28 3.25 -5.24
N ALA A 301 -3.28 2.57 -4.10
CA ALA A 301 -4.41 1.71 -3.71
C ALA A 301 -5.72 2.50 -3.59
N MET A 302 -5.65 3.72 -3.06
CA MET A 302 -6.80 4.61 -2.87
C MET A 302 -7.33 5.17 -4.19
N LEU A 303 -6.44 5.62 -5.07
CA LEU A 303 -6.79 6.56 -6.12
C LEU A 303 -6.72 5.96 -7.53
N ASP A 304 -5.85 4.98 -7.78
CA ASP A 304 -5.64 4.42 -9.12
C ASP A 304 -6.97 3.86 -9.68
N PRO A 305 -7.53 4.45 -10.76
CA PRO A 305 -8.84 4.06 -11.29
C PRO A 305 -8.79 2.71 -12.02
N ASP A 306 -7.61 2.33 -12.52
CA ASP A 306 -7.41 1.09 -13.29
C ASP A 306 -7.15 -0.13 -12.40
N LEU A 307 -7.04 0.12 -11.09
CA LEU A 307 -6.77 -0.92 -10.11
C LEU A 307 -7.96 -1.90 -10.00
N GLN A 308 -7.67 -3.16 -10.24
CA GLN A 308 -8.67 -4.22 -10.16
C GLN A 308 -9.10 -4.48 -8.71
N PRO A 309 -10.39 -4.78 -8.46
CA PRO A 309 -10.84 -5.27 -7.17
C PRO A 309 -10.02 -6.49 -6.74
N GLY A 310 -9.63 -6.52 -5.48
CA GLY A 310 -8.78 -7.55 -4.90
C GLY A 310 -7.29 -7.34 -5.14
N ALA A 311 -6.84 -6.28 -5.79
CA ALA A 311 -5.40 -6.01 -5.94
C ALA A 311 -4.72 -5.84 -4.56
N TYR A 312 -3.49 -6.36 -4.47
CA TYR A 312 -2.59 -6.17 -3.34
C TYR A 312 -1.39 -5.35 -3.78
N LEU A 313 -1.18 -4.20 -3.17
CA LEU A 313 -0.07 -3.30 -3.48
C LEU A 313 1.03 -3.42 -2.43
N GLY A 314 2.26 -3.25 -2.88
CA GLY A 314 3.40 -3.20 -2.00
C GLY A 314 4.58 -2.57 -2.72
N HIS A 315 5.76 -2.73 -2.14
CA HIS A 315 6.99 -2.23 -2.72
C HIS A 315 7.77 -3.36 -3.37
N ARG A 316 8.50 -3.05 -4.43
CA ARG A 316 9.14 -4.04 -5.28
C ARG A 316 10.08 -4.98 -4.54
N TRP A 317 10.78 -4.49 -3.54
CA TRP A 317 11.70 -5.27 -2.71
C TRP A 317 11.10 -5.61 -1.35
N ILE A 318 9.77 -5.74 -1.29
CA ILE A 318 8.97 -6.05 -0.11
C ILE A 318 8.99 -4.91 0.92
N LEU A 319 10.17 -4.58 1.43
CA LEU A 319 10.37 -3.58 2.46
C LEU A 319 10.58 -2.18 1.87
N TRP A 320 11.10 -2.05 0.65
CA TRP A 320 11.37 -0.74 0.05
C TRP A 320 11.29 -0.78 -1.48
N GLY A 321 11.50 0.40 -2.08
CA GLY A 321 11.53 0.58 -3.53
C GLY A 321 10.18 1.02 -4.07
N LYS A 322 10.01 0.95 -5.39
CA LYS A 322 8.82 1.46 -6.07
C LYS A 322 7.57 0.65 -5.73
N THR A 323 6.44 1.35 -5.66
CA THR A 323 5.12 0.72 -5.54
C THR A 323 4.78 -0.10 -6.78
N ILE A 324 4.42 -1.36 -6.57
CA ILE A 324 3.95 -2.30 -7.60
C ILE A 324 2.63 -2.96 -7.19
N ILE A 325 1.93 -3.52 -8.16
CA ILE A 325 0.89 -4.53 -7.89
C ILE A 325 1.64 -5.82 -7.56
N ALA A 326 1.61 -6.18 -6.29
CA ALA A 326 2.34 -7.29 -5.71
C ALA A 326 1.58 -8.64 -5.82
N GLY A 327 0.32 -8.59 -6.22
CA GLY A 327 -0.55 -9.73 -6.42
C GLY A 327 -2.01 -9.35 -6.19
N THR A 328 -2.79 -10.32 -5.71
CA THR A 328 -4.18 -10.14 -5.29
C THR A 328 -4.37 -10.56 -3.83
N LEU A 329 -5.53 -10.27 -3.25
CA LEU A 329 -5.96 -10.75 -1.94
C LEU A 329 -6.03 -12.29 -1.87
N GLU A 330 -6.18 -12.97 -3.01
CA GLU A 330 -6.21 -14.43 -3.08
C GLU A 330 -4.83 -15.03 -3.34
N SER A 331 -4.01 -14.34 -4.12
CA SER A 331 -2.71 -14.80 -4.56
C SER A 331 -1.73 -13.63 -4.60
N SER A 332 -0.99 -13.44 -3.52
CA SER A 332 0.19 -12.57 -3.52
C SER A 332 1.39 -13.30 -2.94
N TRP A 333 2.58 -12.93 -3.39
CA TRP A 333 3.83 -13.46 -2.82
C TRP A 333 4.02 -13.07 -1.35
N TYR A 334 3.19 -12.15 -0.85
CA TYR A 334 3.22 -11.67 0.52
C TYR A 334 2.39 -12.54 1.46
N HIS A 335 1.37 -13.28 0.98
CA HIS A 335 0.44 -14.03 1.84
C HIS A 335 0.11 -15.39 1.23
N MET A 336 1.03 -16.36 1.35
CA MET A 336 0.95 -17.64 0.65
C MET A 336 -0.13 -18.62 1.16
N HIS A 337 -0.89 -18.28 2.21
CA HIS A 337 -1.67 -19.29 2.95
C HIS A 337 -3.03 -18.83 3.52
N LEU A 338 -3.83 -18.03 2.82
CA LEU A 338 -5.19 -17.71 3.31
C LEU A 338 -6.15 -18.89 3.04
N SER A 339 -6.45 -19.69 4.07
CA SER A 339 -7.41 -20.79 3.99
C SER A 339 -8.85 -20.26 3.89
N GLY A 340 -9.63 -20.83 2.97
CA GLY A 340 -11.04 -20.46 2.79
C GLY A 340 -11.90 -20.72 4.04
N GLU A 341 -11.65 -21.83 4.74
CA GLU A 341 -12.38 -22.21 5.94
C GLU A 341 -12.13 -21.23 7.10
N THR A 342 -10.87 -20.97 7.45
CA THR A 342 -10.52 -20.02 8.52
C THR A 342 -11.09 -18.63 8.24
N ARG A 343 -11.04 -18.18 6.99
CA ARG A 343 -11.67 -16.92 6.56
C ARG A 343 -13.17 -16.90 6.84
N GLN A 344 -13.89 -17.94 6.44
CA GLN A 344 -15.33 -18.06 6.63
C GLN A 344 -15.70 -18.11 8.12
N GLN A 345 -14.95 -18.87 8.92
CA GLN A 345 -15.12 -18.96 10.36
C GLN A 345 -14.90 -17.59 11.02
N LEU A 346 -13.79 -16.91 10.70
CA LEU A 346 -13.48 -15.57 11.21
C LEU A 346 -14.57 -14.56 10.83
N TRP A 347 -15.07 -14.59 9.59
CA TRP A 347 -16.14 -13.72 9.13
C TRP A 347 -17.45 -13.98 9.89
N ALA A 348 -17.88 -15.23 9.98
CA ALA A 348 -19.10 -15.62 10.69
C ALA A 348 -19.03 -15.22 12.17
N TRP A 349 -17.89 -15.47 12.82
CA TRP A 349 -17.63 -15.04 14.19
C TRP A 349 -17.71 -13.51 14.31
N SER A 350 -17.04 -12.77 13.41
CA SER A 350 -17.04 -11.30 13.43
C SER A 350 -18.45 -10.72 13.28
N LEU A 351 -19.27 -11.24 12.36
CA LEU A 351 -20.66 -10.78 12.20
C LEU A 351 -21.49 -11.05 13.45
N LYS A 352 -21.34 -12.24 14.05
CA LYS A 352 -22.05 -12.62 15.28
C LYS A 352 -21.69 -11.69 16.44
N GLU A 353 -20.39 -11.49 16.70
CA GLU A 353 -19.92 -10.64 17.80
C GLU A 353 -20.31 -9.16 17.59
N LEU A 354 -20.33 -8.70 16.34
CA LEU A 354 -20.77 -7.34 16.00
C LEU A 354 -22.30 -7.22 15.94
N GLY A 355 -23.06 -8.30 16.12
CA GLY A 355 -24.52 -8.29 15.98
C GLY A 355 -25.00 -7.88 14.59
N ILE A 356 -24.21 -8.15 13.54
CA ILE A 356 -24.57 -7.89 12.15
C ILE A 356 -25.27 -9.13 11.61
N GLN A 357 -26.56 -9.01 11.27
CA GLN A 357 -27.30 -10.10 10.63
C GLN A 357 -27.00 -10.19 9.14
N GLU A 358 -26.94 -9.04 8.46
CA GLU A 358 -26.64 -8.94 7.04
C GLU A 358 -25.69 -7.77 6.81
N PHE A 359 -24.54 -8.03 6.17
CA PHE A 359 -23.53 -7.01 5.96
C PHE A 359 -24.00 -5.98 4.92
N GLY A 360 -23.80 -4.68 5.19
CA GLY A 360 -24.20 -3.59 4.30
C GLY A 360 -25.66 -3.17 4.42
N ASN A 361 -26.51 -4.00 5.04
CA ASN A 361 -27.89 -3.65 5.34
C ASN A 361 -27.98 -2.96 6.70
N ASN A 362 -27.82 -1.63 6.70
CA ASN A 362 -27.96 -0.82 7.91
C ASN A 362 -29.34 -0.13 7.91
N PRO A 363 -30.35 -0.65 8.64
CA PRO A 363 -31.69 -0.08 8.64
C PRO A 363 -31.72 1.37 9.14
N SER A 364 -30.78 1.75 10.01
CA SER A 364 -30.65 3.10 10.56
C SER A 364 -30.28 4.14 9.50
N ALA A 365 -29.64 3.73 8.40
CA ALA A 365 -29.26 4.62 7.30
C ALA A 365 -30.43 4.98 6.36
N SER A 366 -31.54 4.23 6.43
CA SER A 366 -32.73 4.46 5.58
C SER A 366 -33.62 5.62 6.04
N THR A 367 -33.43 6.12 7.26
CA THR A 367 -34.34 7.10 7.88
C THR A 367 -34.11 8.56 7.47
N THR A 368 -33.10 8.87 6.66
CA THR A 368 -32.73 10.26 6.31
C THR A 368 -33.20 10.70 4.91
N THR A 369 -34.26 10.08 4.38
CA THR A 369 -34.94 10.54 3.16
C THR A 369 -36.42 10.80 3.44
N LYS A 370 -36.72 11.94 4.05
CA LYS A 370 -38.01 12.61 3.95
C LYS A 370 -37.81 14.11 3.89
#